data_AF-A0A554KKR4-F1
#
_entry.id   AF-A0A554KKR4-F1
#
_cell.length_a   1.000
_cell.length_b   1.000
_cell.length_c   1.000
_cell.angle_alpha   90.00
_cell.angle_beta   90.00
_cell.angle_gamma   90.00
#
_symmetry.space_group_name_H-M   'P 1'
#
loop_
_entity.id
_entity.type
_entity.pdbx_description
1 polymer ?
#
loop_
_entity_poly.entity_id
_entity_poly.type
_entity_poly.pdbx_seq_one_letter_code
_entity_poly.pdbx_strand_id
1 'polypeptide(L)'
;MVVYDGLDSLRPWYYDMTEHFIGGFIVAGFFLHYAYARQLDQFPRKFWLAVLTAAGFVAFIAVFWEFFEFSANVIGQVPQNTLSDTIKDLAIGLFGSVVGSLLILPKVLRK
;
A
#
# COMPACT_ATOMS: atom_id res chain seq x y z
N MET A 1 -29.17 22.56 3.69
CA MET A 1 -29.19 21.14 4.07
C MET A 1 -29.26 20.36 2.77
N VAL A 2 -28.11 20.06 2.18
CA VAL A 2 -28.02 19.28 0.94
C VAL A 2 -27.87 17.82 1.38
N VAL A 3 -28.76 16.96 0.85
CA VAL A 3 -28.84 15.54 1.15
C VAL A 3 -27.54 14.88 0.68
N TYR A 4 -26.71 14.44 1.64
CA TYR A 4 -25.47 13.68 1.40
C TYR A 4 -25.67 12.16 1.51
N ASP A 5 -26.90 11.66 1.61
CA ASP A 5 -27.15 10.24 1.90
C ASP A 5 -26.93 9.27 0.71
N GLY A 6 -26.50 9.76 -0.46
CA GLY A 6 -26.40 8.95 -1.68
C GLY A 6 -24.98 8.57 -2.14
N LEU A 7 -23.97 9.42 -1.87
CA LEU A 7 -22.63 9.28 -2.48
C LEU A 7 -21.60 8.60 -1.56
N ASP A 8 -21.83 8.56 -0.25
CA ASP A 8 -21.04 7.76 0.70
C ASP A 8 -21.15 6.25 0.45
N SER A 9 -22.06 5.84 -0.44
CA SER A 9 -22.27 4.45 -0.86
C SER A 9 -21.34 3.98 -1.99
N LEU A 10 -20.57 4.88 -2.62
CA LEU A 10 -19.78 4.55 -3.83
C LEU A 10 -18.46 3.82 -3.53
N ARG A 11 -17.84 4.06 -2.37
CA ARG A 11 -16.66 3.31 -1.91
C ARG A 11 -16.80 3.01 -0.41
N PRO A 12 -17.30 1.82 -0.05
CA PRO A 12 -17.40 1.43 1.34
C PRO A 12 -16.02 1.43 2.00
N TRP A 13 -15.92 1.90 3.24
CA TRP A 13 -14.67 1.95 4.02
C TRP A 13 -13.91 0.61 4.05
N TYR A 14 -14.60 -0.52 4.03
CA TYR A 14 -13.96 -1.84 4.03
C TYR A 14 -13.31 -2.17 2.69
N TYR A 15 -13.83 -1.64 1.58
CA TYR A 15 -13.24 -1.83 0.25
C TYR A 15 -11.91 -1.09 0.16
N ASP A 16 -11.92 0.16 0.61
CA ASP A 16 -10.74 1.02 0.74
C ASP A 16 -9.65 0.37 1.60
N MET A 17 -9.97 -0.02 2.83
CA MET A 17 -9.01 -0.73 3.70
C MET A 17 -8.50 -2.05 3.07
N THR A 18 -9.38 -2.80 2.39
CA THR A 18 -8.99 -4.06 1.74
C THR A 18 -8.03 -3.80 0.57
N GLU A 19 -8.29 -2.77 -0.22
CA GLU A 19 -7.43 -2.34 -1.32
C GLU A 19 -6.04 -1.93 -0.81
N HIS A 20 -5.97 -1.11 0.24
CA HIS A 20 -4.69 -0.72 0.82
C HIS A 20 -3.91 -1.93 1.36
N PHE A 21 -4.58 -2.85 2.05
CA PHE A 21 -3.94 -4.06 2.56
C PHE A 21 -3.40 -4.95 1.43
N ILE A 22 -4.26 -5.29 0.46
CA ILE A 22 -3.90 -6.16 -0.68
C ILE A 22 -2.82 -5.48 -1.53
N GLY A 23 -2.95 -4.18 -1.76
CA GLY A 23 -1.95 -3.38 -2.47
C GLY A 23 -0.60 -3.45 -1.78
N GLY A 24 -0.54 -3.17 -0.48
CA GLY A 24 0.70 -3.29 0.31
C GLY A 24 1.30 -4.70 0.27
N PHE A 25 0.47 -5.73 0.40
CA PHE A 25 0.87 -7.13 0.31
C PHE A 25 1.50 -7.47 -1.05
N ILE A 26 0.79 -7.16 -2.15
CA ILE A 26 1.21 -7.51 -3.51
C ILE A 26 2.46 -6.71 -3.88
N VAL A 27 2.47 -5.40 -3.63
CA VAL A 27 3.59 -4.51 -3.97
C VAL A 27 4.86 -4.93 -3.24
N ALA A 28 4.79 -5.21 -1.93
CA ALA A 28 5.95 -5.67 -1.18
C ALA A 28 6.46 -7.03 -1.70
N GLY A 29 5.55 -7.98 -1.94
CA GLY A 29 5.89 -9.30 -2.45
C GLY A 29 6.54 -9.24 -3.84
N PHE A 30 5.96 -8.46 -4.75
CA PHE A 30 6.49 -8.25 -6.10
C PHE A 30 7.86 -7.58 -6.05
N PHE A 31 8.00 -6.50 -5.28
CA PHE A 31 9.24 -5.75 -5.14
C PHE A 31 10.38 -6.64 -4.63
N LEU A 32 10.14 -7.41 -3.56
CA LEU A 32 11.11 -8.37 -3.02
C LEU A 32 11.43 -9.46 -4.04
N HIS A 33 10.43 -10.04 -4.69
CA HIS A 33 10.66 -11.06 -5.70
C HIS A 33 11.55 -10.54 -6.84
N TYR A 34 11.23 -9.37 -7.37
CA TYR A 34 11.98 -8.73 -8.45
C TYR A 34 13.41 -8.39 -8.01
N ALA A 35 13.58 -7.76 -6.84
CA ALA A 35 14.88 -7.33 -6.35
C ALA A 35 15.85 -8.51 -6.14
N TYR A 36 15.36 -9.63 -5.60
CA TYR A 36 16.17 -10.83 -5.41
C TYR A 36 16.39 -11.59 -6.73
N ALA A 37 15.37 -11.71 -7.59
CA ALA A 37 15.50 -12.38 -8.88
C ALA A 37 16.48 -11.68 -9.83
N ARG A 38 16.56 -10.34 -9.76
CA ARG A 38 17.51 -9.53 -10.54
C ARG A 38 18.84 -9.30 -9.84
N GLN A 39 19.04 -9.88 -8.66
CA GLN A 39 20.26 -9.73 -7.86
C GLN A 39 20.71 -8.27 -7.74
N LEU A 40 19.77 -7.34 -7.46
CA LEU A 40 20.13 -5.93 -7.33
C LEU A 40 21.21 -5.76 -6.25
N ASP A 41 22.41 -5.33 -6.65
CA ASP A 41 23.62 -5.35 -5.81
C ASP A 41 23.46 -4.56 -4.50
N GLN A 42 22.64 -3.50 -4.53
CA GLN A 42 22.39 -2.63 -3.39
C GLN A 42 21.22 -3.10 -2.50
N PHE A 43 20.52 -4.18 -2.87
CA PHE A 43 19.37 -4.63 -2.10
C PHE A 43 19.79 -5.37 -0.82
N PRO A 44 19.25 -5.01 0.36
CA PRO A 44 19.66 -5.60 1.61
C PRO A 44 19.36 -7.10 1.65
N ARG A 45 20.38 -7.91 1.99
CA ARG A 45 20.24 -9.35 2.23
C ARG A 45 19.81 -9.69 3.66
N LYS A 46 19.95 -8.75 4.61
CA LYS A 46 19.51 -8.93 5.99
C LYS A 46 17.98 -8.90 6.02
N PHE A 47 17.38 -9.92 6.65
CA PHE A 47 15.93 -10.13 6.65
C PHE A 47 15.13 -8.86 7.03
N TRP A 48 15.39 -8.29 8.21
CA TRP A 48 14.65 -7.13 8.69
C TRP A 48 14.91 -5.86 7.89
N LEU A 49 16.10 -5.70 7.31
CA LEU A 49 16.38 -4.56 6.42
C LEU A 49 15.60 -4.70 5.11
N ALA A 50 15.49 -5.91 4.55
CA ALA A 50 14.67 -6.15 3.37
C ALA A 50 13.17 -5.88 3.62
N VAL A 51 12.65 -6.30 4.77
CA VAL A 51 11.27 -5.97 5.19
C VAL A 51 11.09 -4.46 5.30
N LEU A 52 12.01 -3.76 5.97
CA LEU A 52 11.95 -2.31 6.13
C LEU A 52 12.02 -1.57 4.79
N THR A 53 12.91 -2.00 3.88
CA THR A 53 13.02 -1.43 2.53
C THR A 53 11.75 -1.66 1.72
N ALA A 54 11.14 -2.86 1.80
CA ALA A 54 9.87 -3.13 1.14
C ALA A 54 8.72 -2.28 1.70
N ALA A 55 8.64 -2.13 3.03
CA ALA A 55 7.67 -1.26 3.68
C ALA A 55 7.85 0.21 3.27
N GLY A 56 9.09 0.70 3.17
CA GLY A 56 9.38 2.04 2.67
C GLY A 56 8.96 2.25 1.22
N PHE A 57 9.16 1.24 0.37
CA PHE A 57 8.68 1.27 -1.02
C PHE A 57 7.15 1.28 -1.11
N VAL A 58 6.46 0.51 -0.27
CA VAL A 58 5.00 0.55 -0.16
C VAL A 58 4.52 1.91 0.34
N ALA A 59 5.16 2.49 1.36
CA ALA A 59 4.81 3.83 1.85
C ALA A 59 4.93 4.89 0.75
N PHE A 60 6.00 4.82 -0.06
CA PHE A 60 6.17 5.69 -1.21
C PHE A 60 4.99 5.55 -2.18
N ILE A 61 4.63 4.33 -2.58
CA ILE A 61 3.48 4.10 -3.49
C ILE A 61 2.15 4.54 -2.86
N ALA A 62 1.92 4.25 -1.58
CA ALA A 62 0.72 4.64 -0.86
C ALA A 62 0.54 6.16 -0.85
N VAL A 63 1.61 6.94 -0.62
CA VAL A 63 1.54 8.40 -0.69
C VAL A 63 1.12 8.88 -2.08
N PHE A 64 1.63 8.29 -3.17
CA PHE A 64 1.19 8.63 -4.52
C PHE A 64 -0.28 8.24 -4.80
N TRP A 65 -0.74 7.13 -4.21
CA TRP A 65 -2.14 6.72 -4.28
C TRP A 65 -3.07 7.75 -3.62
N GLU A 66 -2.72 8.22 -2.43
CA GLU A 66 -3.47 9.27 -1.73
C GLU A 66 -3.50 10.58 -2.51
N PHE A 67 -2.38 10.96 -3.15
CA PHE A 67 -2.36 12.13 -4.04
C PHE A 67 -3.28 11.95 -5.26
N PHE A 68 -3.37 10.72 -5.80
CA PHE A 68 -4.29 10.41 -6.88
C PHE A 68 -5.74 10.52 -6.42
N GLU A 69 -6.10 9.97 -5.27
CA GLU A 69 -7.46 10.06 -4.72
C GLU A 69 -7.86 11.50 -4.41
N PHE A 70 -6.94 12.29 -3.83
CA PHE A 70 -7.13 13.72 -3.63
C PHE A 70 -7.36 14.45 -4.96
N SER A 71 -6.57 14.14 -5.99
CA SER A 71 -6.72 14.74 -7.32
C SER A 71 -8.04 14.34 -7.99
N ALA A 72 -8.45 13.08 -7.83
CA ALA A 72 -9.73 12.55 -8.32
C ALA A 72 -10.93 13.20 -7.60
N ASN A 73 -10.78 13.51 -6.31
CA ASN A 73 -11.77 14.30 -5.56
C ASN A 73 -11.92 15.72 -6.13
N VAL A 74 -10.83 16.41 -6.46
CA VAL A 74 -10.88 17.78 -7.03
C VAL A 74 -11.69 17.84 -8.34
N ILE A 75 -11.68 16.78 -9.14
CA ILE A 75 -12.47 16.68 -10.38
C ILE A 75 -13.86 16.02 -10.18
N GLY A 76 -14.28 15.81 -8.94
CA GLY A 76 -15.61 15.33 -8.56
C GLY A 76 -15.85 13.82 -8.75
N GLN A 77 -14.79 13.02 -8.85
CA GLN A 77 -14.90 11.58 -9.13
C GLN A 77 -14.95 10.70 -7.88
N VAL A 78 -14.46 11.18 -6.74
CA VAL A 78 -14.33 10.39 -5.49
C VAL A 78 -14.70 11.27 -4.29
N PRO A 79 -15.33 10.73 -3.22
CA PRO A 79 -15.54 11.44 -1.96
C PRO A 79 -14.23 12.00 -1.37
N GLN A 80 -14.32 13.06 -0.57
CA GLN A 80 -13.13 13.71 0.00
C GLN A 80 -12.59 12.87 1.16
N ASN A 81 -11.36 12.35 1.02
CA ASN A 81 -10.69 11.69 2.13
C ASN A 81 -10.29 12.70 3.20
N THR A 82 -10.46 12.31 4.47
CA THR A 82 -9.94 13.08 5.59
C THR A 82 -8.48 12.71 5.84
N LEU A 83 -7.72 13.59 6.52
CA LEU A 83 -6.37 13.25 6.99
C LEU A 83 -6.37 11.96 7.84
N SER A 84 -7.46 11.72 8.58
CA SER A 84 -7.57 10.50 9.39
C SER A 84 -7.68 9.24 8.54
N ASP A 85 -8.27 9.31 7.35
CA ASP A 85 -8.46 8.16 6.48
C ASP A 85 -7.13 7.85 5.79
N THR A 86 -6.51 8.86 5.18
CA THR A 86 -5.14 8.76 4.62
C THR A 86 -4.12 8.13 5.59
N ILE A 87 -4.17 8.47 6.88
CA ILE A 87 -3.27 7.86 7.88
C ILE A 87 -3.61 6.38 8.12
N LYS A 88 -4.91 6.02 8.18
CA LYS A 88 -5.33 4.62 8.31
C LYS A 88 -4.94 3.83 7.08
N ASP A 89 -5.13 4.38 5.91
CA ASP A 89 -4.85 3.77 4.61
C ASP A 89 -3.36 3.47 4.45
N LEU A 90 -2.51 4.43 4.83
CA LEU A 90 -1.07 4.22 4.94
C LEU A 90 -0.72 3.13 5.96
N ALA A 91 -1.32 3.15 7.15
CA ALA A 91 -1.05 2.16 8.20
C ALA A 91 -1.46 0.73 7.77
N ILE A 92 -2.60 0.60 7.10
CA ILE A 92 -3.11 -0.68 6.58
C ILE A 92 -2.26 -1.16 5.41
N GLY A 93 -1.84 -0.28 4.51
CA GLY A 93 -0.89 -0.61 3.45
C GLY A 93 0.46 -1.09 3.99
N LEU A 94 0.98 -0.41 5.02
CA LEU A 94 2.19 -0.84 5.72
C LEU A 94 2.02 -2.20 6.39
N PHE A 95 0.88 -2.46 7.03
CA PHE A 95 0.57 -3.77 7.61
C PHE A 95 0.56 -4.86 6.52
N GLY A 96 -0.12 -4.62 5.39
CA GLY A 96 -0.10 -5.51 4.23
C GLY A 96 1.32 -5.78 3.73
N SER A 97 2.17 -4.75 3.68
CA SER A 97 3.57 -4.88 3.25
C SER A 97 4.39 -5.81 4.14
N VAL A 98 4.19 -5.74 5.46
CA VAL A 98 4.86 -6.62 6.42
C VAL A 98 4.41 -8.06 6.19
N VAL A 99 3.10 -8.30 6.09
CA VAL A 99 2.55 -9.63 5.82
C VAL A 99 3.10 -10.21 4.50
N GLY A 100 3.05 -9.44 3.41
CA GLY A 100 3.59 -9.86 2.12
C GLY A 100 5.08 -10.16 2.16
N SER A 101 5.85 -9.32 2.86
CA SER A 101 7.29 -9.51 3.04
C SER A 101 7.61 -10.80 3.81
N LEU A 102 6.92 -11.06 4.92
CA LEU A 102 7.13 -12.26 5.73
C LEU A 102 6.83 -13.55 4.96
N LEU A 103 5.89 -13.53 4.01
CA LEU A 103 5.56 -14.71 3.19
C LEU A 103 6.52 -14.93 2.01
N ILE A 104 7.02 -13.86 1.39
CA ILE A 104 7.85 -13.95 0.17
C ILE A 104 9.34 -14.04 0.49
N LEU A 105 9.81 -13.26 1.48
CA LEU A 105 11.23 -13.13 1.77
C LEU A 105 11.94 -14.46 2.08
N PRO A 106 11.36 -15.39 2.88
CA PRO A 106 11.98 -16.70 3.12
C PRO A 106 12.11 -17.56 1.86
N LYS A 107 11.24 -17.36 0.86
CA LYS A 107 11.27 -18.13 -0.39
C LYS A 107 12.33 -17.63 -1.36
N VAL A 108 12.61 -16.33 -1.34
CA VAL A 108 13.61 -15.70 -2.22
C VAL A 108 15.03 -15.75 -1.64
N LEU A 109 15.17 -15.79 -0.31
CA LEU A 109 16.47 -15.93 0.36
C LEU A 109 17.06 -17.35 0.32
N ARG A 110 16.24 -18.36 0.07
CA ARG A 110 16.68 -19.77 -0.05
C ARG A 110 17.15 -20.15 -1.45
N LYS A 111 16.96 -19.26 -2.42
CA LYS A 111 17.43 -19.44 -3.80
C LYS A 111 18.82 -18.82 -3.94
#